data_AF-A0A162FV40-F1
#
_entry.id   AF-A0A162FV40-F1
#
_cell.length_a   1.000
_cell.length_b   1.000
_cell.length_c   1.000
_cell.angle_alpha   90.00
_cell.angle_beta   90.00
_cell.angle_gamma   90.00
#
_symmetry.space_group_name_H-M   'P 1'
#
loop_
_entity.id
_entity.type
_entity.pdbx_description
1 polymer ?
#
loop_
_entity_poly.entity_id
_entity_poly.type
_entity_poly.pdbx_seq_one_letter_code
_entity_poly.pdbx_strand_id
1 'polypeptide(L)'
;MKQNVEICSGCVVRSAEGVEESTFLIKKKFLQELVARLKELRPDVEWNVSFTSCMRFCPDKRMSLVIKNQMGMSTGNSVDVVAEDIISRALS
;
A
#
# COMPACT_ATOMS: atom_id res chain seq x y z
N MET A 1 -15.06 10.43 6.22
CA MET A 1 -13.73 10.88 6.70
C MET A 1 -12.71 10.57 5.62
N LYS A 2 -11.77 11.48 5.32
CA LYS A 2 -10.76 11.27 4.27
C LYS A 2 -9.43 10.80 4.84
N GLN A 3 -8.84 9.78 4.24
CA GLN A 3 -7.53 9.23 4.62
C GLN A 3 -6.58 9.24 3.42
N ASN A 4 -5.41 9.83 3.61
CA ASN A 4 -4.33 9.82 2.62
C ASN A 4 -3.32 8.74 2.99
N VAL A 5 -2.99 7.89 2.02
CA VAL A 5 -2.04 6.78 2.18
C VAL A 5 -1.05 6.85 1.03
N GLU A 6 0.23 6.91 1.35
CA GLU A 6 1.30 6.82 0.36
C GLU A 6 2.06 5.50 0.52
N ILE A 7 2.34 4.85 -0.60
CA ILE A 7 3.00 3.54 -0.62
C ILE A 7 4.31 3.67 -1.36
N CYS A 8 5.37 3.11 -0.81
CA CYS A 8 6.66 3.08 -1.49
C CYS A 8 6.56 2.28 -2.79
N SER A 9 6.68 2.96 -3.92
CA SER A 9 6.60 2.35 -5.25
C SER A 9 7.66 1.26 -5.49
N GLY A 10 8.82 1.36 -4.83
CA GLY A 10 9.88 0.35 -4.90
C GLY A 10 9.50 -0.94 -4.16
N CYS A 11 8.83 -0.85 -3.02
CA CYS A 11 8.40 -2.04 -2.27
C CYS A 11 7.37 -2.86 -3.06
N VAL A 12 6.45 -2.20 -3.77
CA VAL A 12 5.43 -2.87 -4.59
C VAL A 12 6.07 -3.63 -5.75
N VAL A 13 6.97 -2.98 -6.49
CA VAL A 13 7.69 -3.66 -7.58
C VAL A 13 8.49 -4.85 -7.06
N ARG A 14 9.18 -4.68 -5.93
CA ARG A 14 9.96 -5.76 -5.31
C ARG A 14 9.10 -6.91 -4.81
N SER A 15 7.90 -6.63 -4.29
CA SER A 15 6.97 -7.67 -3.84
C SER A 15 6.44 -8.54 -4.97
N ALA A 16 6.55 -8.07 -6.21
CA ALA A 16 6.18 -8.79 -7.43
C ALA A 16 7.41 -9.35 -8.19
N GLU A 17 8.58 -9.46 -7.53
CA GLU A 17 9.76 -10.11 -8.12
C GLU A 17 9.38 -11.51 -8.64
N GLY A 18 9.68 -11.78 -9.92
CA GLY A 18 9.33 -13.03 -10.61
C GLY A 18 8.10 -12.97 -11.50
N VAL A 19 7.38 -11.83 -11.54
CA VAL A 19 6.27 -11.61 -12.46
C VAL A 19 6.78 -10.97 -13.76
N GLU A 20 6.50 -11.58 -14.93
CA GLU A 20 6.79 -11.02 -16.25
C GLU A 20 5.82 -9.89 -16.63
N GLU A 21 5.75 -8.84 -15.81
CA GLU A 21 4.92 -7.67 -16.04
C GLU A 21 5.73 -6.37 -15.96
N SER A 22 5.30 -5.36 -16.70
CA SER A 22 5.91 -4.04 -16.59
C SER A 22 5.69 -3.46 -15.19
N THR A 23 6.67 -2.70 -14.69
CA THR A 23 6.54 -1.99 -13.40
C THR A 23 5.32 -1.07 -13.34
N PHE A 24 4.88 -0.52 -14.48
CA PHE A 24 3.64 0.23 -14.57
C PHE A 24 2.41 -0.63 -14.27
N LEU A 25 2.30 -1.81 -14.88
CA LEU A 25 1.17 -2.72 -14.68
C LEU A 25 1.13 -3.25 -13.25
N ILE A 26 2.28 -3.66 -12.69
CA ILE A 26 2.40 -4.12 -11.30
C ILE A 26 1.84 -3.07 -10.34
N LYS A 27 2.30 -1.82 -10.46
CA LYS A 27 1.85 -0.70 -9.62
C LYS A 27 0.36 -0.42 -9.80
N LYS A 28 -0.11 -0.40 -11.04
CA LYS A 28 -1.52 -0.13 -11.35
C LYS A 28 -2.44 -1.20 -10.75
N LYS A 29 -2.14 -2.49 -10.93
CA LYS A 29 -2.91 -3.60 -10.37
C LYS A 29 -2.95 -3.55 -8.85
N PHE A 30 -1.78 -3.44 -8.22
CA PHE A 30 -1.68 -3.37 -6.76
C PHE A 30 -2.52 -2.22 -6.19
N LEU A 31 -2.45 -1.03 -6.79
CA LEU A 31 -3.23 0.13 -6.31
C LEU A 31 -4.73 -0.08 -6.50
N GLN A 32 -5.15 -0.67 -7.63
CA GLN A 32 -6.56 -1.00 -7.88
C GLN A 32 -7.10 -2.01 -6.87
N GLU A 33 -6.36 -3.10 -6.64
CA GLU A 33 -6.72 -4.15 -5.67
C GLU A 33 -6.78 -3.60 -4.24
N LEU A 34 -5.79 -2.81 -3.85
CA LEU A 34 -5.74 -2.24 -2.51
C LEU A 34 -6.88 -1.24 -2.26
N VAL A 35 -7.17 -0.36 -3.23
CA VAL A 35 -8.29 0.59 -3.09
C VAL A 35 -9.62 -0.16 -3.04
N ALA A 36 -9.81 -1.20 -3.85
CA ALA A 36 -11.01 -2.03 -3.78
C ALA A 36 -11.13 -2.68 -2.40
N ARG A 37 -10.05 -3.26 -1.87
CA ARG A 37 -10.05 -3.92 -0.57
C ARG A 37 -10.33 -2.97 0.59
N LEU A 38 -9.73 -1.77 0.59
CA LEU A 38 -9.99 -0.74 1.59
C LEU A 38 -11.45 -0.27 1.59
N LYS A 39 -12.07 -0.15 0.40
CA LYS A 39 -13.49 0.21 0.26
C LYS A 39 -14.42 -0.90 0.75
N GLU A 40 -14.09 -2.16 0.52
CA GLU A 40 -14.85 -3.29 1.08
C GLU A 40 -14.80 -3.30 2.61
N LEU A 41 -13.60 -3.16 3.17
CA LEU A 41 -13.40 -3.23 4.62
C LEU A 41 -13.98 -2.01 5.35
N ARG A 42 -13.87 -0.82 4.75
CA ARG A 42 -14.31 0.46 5.32
C ARG A 42 -14.95 1.36 4.26
N PRO A 43 -16.22 1.13 3.90
CA PRO A 43 -16.93 1.93 2.90
C PRO A 43 -17.26 3.36 3.37
N ASP A 44 -17.18 3.61 4.68
CA ASP A 44 -17.43 4.91 5.31
C ASP A 44 -16.24 5.90 5.19
N VAL A 45 -15.09 5.42 4.71
CA VAL A 45 -13.86 6.18 4.59
C VAL A 45 -13.55 6.49 3.12
N GLU A 46 -13.25 7.75 2.82
CA GLU A 46 -12.72 8.15 1.53
C GLU A 46 -11.21 7.91 1.52
N TRP A 47 -10.79 6.87 0.81
CA TRP A 47 -9.38 6.50 0.67
C TRP A 47 -8.73 7.17 -0.53
N ASN A 48 -7.69 7.97 -0.28
CA ASN A 48 -6.80 8.51 -1.29
C ASN A 48 -5.45 7.78 -1.19
N VAL A 49 -5.27 6.76 -2.03
CA VAL A 49 -4.07 5.93 -2.06
C VAL A 49 -3.21 6.33 -3.24
N SER A 50 -1.94 6.64 -2.98
CA SER A 50 -0.97 7.03 -4.00
C SER A 50 0.37 6.32 -3.80
N PHE A 51 1.22 6.43 -4.81
CA PHE A 51 2.61 6.03 -4.68
C PHE A 51 3.49 7.23 -4.33
N THR A 52 4.46 6.97 -3.47
CA THR A 52 5.60 7.86 -3.28
C THR A 52 6.87 7.25 -3.88
N SER A 53 7.91 8.07 -3.98
CA SER A 53 9.21 7.66 -4.50
C SER A 53 9.80 6.53 -3.64
N CYS A 54 10.73 5.75 -4.23
CA CYS A 54 11.38 4.67 -3.48
C CYS A 54 12.13 5.25 -2.28
N MET A 55 11.74 4.81 -1.08
CA MET A 55 12.35 5.26 0.17
C MET A 55 13.73 4.63 0.44
N ARG A 56 14.28 3.85 -0.50
CA ARG A 56 15.54 3.08 -0.39
C ARG A 56 15.59 2.15 0.83
N PHE A 57 14.43 1.83 1.39
CA PHE A 57 14.25 0.91 2.50
C PHE A 57 13.15 -0.07 2.12
N CYS A 58 13.57 -1.27 1.70
CA CYS A 58 12.72 -2.35 1.24
C CYS A 58 12.92 -3.55 2.18
N PRO A 59 12.25 -3.58 3.35
CA PRO A 59 12.27 -4.74 4.22
C PRO A 59 11.72 -5.97 3.51
N ASP A 60 12.25 -7.16 3.83
CA ASP A 60 11.79 -8.39 3.19
C ASP A 60 10.31 -8.64 3.52
N LYS A 61 9.53 -9.00 2.49
CA LYS A 61 8.08 -9.27 2.55
C LYS A 61 7.23 -8.18 3.23
N ARG A 62 7.70 -6.93 3.27
CA ARG A 62 6.97 -5.80 3.87
C ARG A 62 7.01 -4.57 2.96
N MET A 63 6.12 -3.62 3.21
CA MET A 63 6.02 -2.39 2.45
C MET A 63 6.16 -1.17 3.35
N SER A 64 6.94 -0.20 2.89
CA SER A 64 7.01 1.12 3.52
C SER A 64 5.78 1.94 3.13
N LEU A 65 5.10 2.50 4.14
CA LEU A 65 3.84 3.22 4.02
C LEU A 65 3.96 4.58 4.72
N VAL A 66 3.21 5.58 4.24
CA VAL A 66 2.97 6.85 4.95
C VAL A 66 1.48 7.01 5.15
N ILE A 67 1.06 7.13 6.41
CA ILE A 67 -0.34 7.29 6.80
C ILE A 67 -0.37 8.42 7.82
N LYS A 68 -1.24 9.42 7.65
CA LYS A 68 -1.29 10.62 8.52
C LYS A 68 0.09 11.31 8.66
N ASN A 69 0.86 11.39 7.56
CA ASN A 69 2.23 11.93 7.55
C ASN A 69 3.23 11.19 8.47
N GLN A 70 2.89 9.98 8.93
CA GLN A 70 3.77 9.13 9.71
C GLN A 70 4.25 7.96 8.86
N MET A 71 5.58 7.79 8.80
CA MET A 71 6.17 6.61 8.17
C MET A 71 5.93 5.38 9.03
N GLY A 72 5.60 4.28 8.35
CA GLY A 72 5.42 2.98 8.96
C GLY A 72 5.77 1.87 7.98
N MET A 73 5.60 0.64 8.46
CA MET A 73 5.73 -0.55 7.65
C MET A 73 4.48 -1.39 7.81
N SER A 74 4.08 -2.05 6.73
CA SER A 74 3.19 -3.19 6.84
C SER A 74 3.89 -4.37 7.51
N THR A 75 3.09 -5.27 8.05
CA THR A 75 3.48 -6.55 8.63
C THR A 75 3.71 -7.63 7.57
N GLY A 76 3.18 -7.43 6.36
CA GLY A 76 3.33 -8.29 5.18
C GLY A 76 3.22 -7.51 3.85
N ASN A 77 3.30 -8.19 2.71
CA ASN A 77 3.26 -7.58 1.37
C ASN A 77 2.05 -8.00 0.51
N SER A 78 1.14 -8.82 1.04
CA SER A 78 -0.12 -9.08 0.37
C SER A 78 -1.07 -7.88 0.51
N VAL A 79 -1.98 -7.72 -0.45
CA VAL A 79 -2.97 -6.63 -0.45
C VAL A 79 -3.81 -6.64 0.83
N ASP A 80 -4.25 -7.81 1.28
CA ASP A 80 -5.05 -7.95 2.50
C ASP A 80 -4.32 -7.45 3.74
N VAL A 81 -3.08 -7.90 3.94
CA VAL A 81 -2.28 -7.50 5.11
C VAL A 81 -1.99 -6.01 5.09
N VAL A 82 -1.63 -5.46 3.91
CA VAL A 82 -1.40 -4.02 3.76
C VAL A 82 -2.68 -3.23 4.04
N ALA A 83 -3.85 -3.69 3.60
CA ALA A 83 -5.13 -3.04 3.86
C ALA A 83 -5.48 -3.01 5.36
N GLU A 84 -5.30 -4.13 6.06
CA GLU A 84 -5.53 -4.23 7.50
C GLU A 84 -4.61 -3.29 8.29
N ASP A 85 -3.31 -3.26 7.94
CA ASP A 85 -2.34 -2.34 8.55
C ASP A 85 -2.71 -0.87 8.32
N ILE A 86 -3.17 -0.54 7.11
CA ILE A 86 -3.62 0.82 6.78
C ILE A 86 -4.80 1.21 7.67
N ILE A 87 -5.82 0.35 7.79
CA ILE A 87 -7.01 0.62 8.58
C ILE A 87 -6.64 0.78 10.07
N SER A 88 -5.82 -0.13 10.60
CA SER A 88 -5.39 -0.07 11.99
C SER A 88 -4.68 1.25 12.34
N ARG A 89 -3.87 1.79 11.43
CA ARG A 89 -3.10 3.03 11.64
C ARG A 89 -3.88 4.30 11.30
N ALA A 90 -4.73 4.23 10.27
CA ALA A 90 -5.53 5.37 9.83
C ALA A 90 -6.67 5.68 10.83
N LEU A 91 -7.10 4.70 11.61
CA LEU A 91 -8.27 4.81 12.49
C LEU A 91 -7.97 4.70 13.99
N SER A 92 -6.72 4.38 14.36
CA SER A 92 -6.18 4.68 15.69
C SER A 92 -6.04 6.18 15.90
#